data_AF-A0A968W8N1-F1
#
_entry.id   AF-A0A968W8N1-F1
#
_cell.length_a   1.000
_cell.length_b   1.000
_cell.length_c   1.000
_cell.angle_alpha   90.00
_cell.angle_beta   90.00
_cell.angle_gamma   90.00
#
_symmetry.space_group_name_H-M   'P 1'
#
loop_
_entity.id
_entity.type
_entity.pdbx_description
1 polymer ?
#
loop_
_entity_poly.entity_id
_entity_poly.type
_entity_poly.pdbx_seq_one_letter_code
_entity_poly.pdbx_strand_id
1 'polypeptide(L)'
;MKFSTFTFLLGWVYLLLFSLWMLLRIIFFDSLWWLALINTVALYIFVPLIIFLPLAVLLRRWRLFLGLCFPLGIFIGLYSSFFVPSLSAPISQNQQTIKAMTFNMLLVTMIMIQ
;
A
#
# COMPACT_ATOMS: atom_id res chain seq x y z
N MET A 1 14.47 -8.79 -34.19
CA MET A 1 14.51 -7.93 -32.98
C MET A 1 13.07 -7.54 -32.57
N LYS A 2 12.45 -8.27 -31.64
CA LYS A 2 11.04 -8.07 -31.20
C LYS A 2 10.89 -7.55 -29.76
N PHE A 3 12.00 -7.11 -29.15
CA PHE A 3 12.04 -6.69 -27.74
C PHE A 3 11.07 -5.55 -27.41
N SER A 4 10.84 -4.63 -28.35
CA SER A 4 9.94 -3.50 -28.15
C SER A 4 8.45 -3.85 -28.17
N THR A 5 8.07 -4.95 -28.82
CA THR A 5 6.68 -5.45 -28.80
C THR A 5 6.41 -6.23 -27.53
N PHE A 6 7.39 -6.99 -27.03
CA PHE A 6 7.26 -7.75 -25.81
C PHE A 6 7.06 -6.85 -24.59
N THR A 7 7.87 -5.80 -24.43
CA THR A 7 7.69 -4.81 -23.34
C THR A 7 6.35 -4.09 -23.43
N PHE A 8 5.85 -3.85 -24.65
CA PHE A 8 4.54 -3.25 -24.86
C PHE A 8 3.41 -4.16 -24.43
N LEU A 9 3.43 -5.43 -24.83
CA LEU A 9 2.45 -6.42 -24.39
C LEU A 9 2.47 -6.57 -22.86
N LEU A 10 3.66 -6.66 -22.27
CA LEU A 10 3.85 -6.83 -20.83
C LEU A 10 3.30 -5.63 -20.04
N GLY A 11 3.52 -4.40 -20.53
CA GLY A 11 2.97 -3.19 -19.94
C GLY A 11 1.44 -3.12 -20.00
N TRP A 12 0.83 -3.56 -21.10
CA TRP A 12 -0.64 -3.62 -21.21
C TRP A 12 -1.26 -4.67 -20.31
N VAL A 13 -0.67 -5.87 -20.24
CA VAL A 13 -1.11 -6.92 -19.31
C VAL A 13 -1.03 -6.43 -17.87
N TYR A 14 0.07 -5.75 -17.50
CA TYR A 14 0.22 -5.12 -16.19
C TYR A 14 -0.89 -4.10 -15.91
N LEU A 15 -1.18 -3.19 -16.85
CA LEU A 15 -2.25 -2.20 -16.68
C LEU A 15 -3.63 -2.84 -16.50
N LEU A 16 -3.90 -3.91 -17.26
CA LEU A 16 -5.16 -4.64 -17.19
C LEU A 16 -5.31 -5.33 -15.83
N LEU A 17 -4.24 -6.00 -15.36
CA LEU A 17 -4.19 -6.64 -14.04
C LEU A 17 -4.33 -5.62 -12.89
N PHE A 18 -3.69 -4.47 -13.03
CA PHE A 18 -3.78 -3.37 -12.06
C PHE A 18 -5.20 -2.81 -11.98
N SER A 19 -5.84 -2.53 -13.13
CA SER A 19 -7.23 -2.07 -13.16
C SER A 19 -8.19 -3.11 -12.57
N LEU A 20 -7.97 -4.39 -12.86
CA LEU A 20 -8.77 -5.47 -12.28
C LEU A 20 -8.61 -5.52 -10.76
N TRP A 21 -7.38 -5.45 -10.25
CA TRP A 21 -7.12 -5.38 -8.81
C TRP A 21 -7.78 -4.18 -8.16
N MET A 22 -7.73 -3.00 -8.78
CA MET A 22 -8.37 -1.78 -8.27
C MET A 22 -9.90 -1.91 -8.20
N LEU A 23 -10.53 -2.49 -9.24
CA LEU A 23 -11.96 -2.79 -9.25
C LEU A 23 -12.35 -3.74 -8.11
N LEU A 24 -11.60 -4.83 -7.94
CA LEU A 24 -11.81 -5.77 -6.84
C LEU A 24 -11.69 -5.08 -5.48
N ARG A 25 -10.67 -4.22 -5.31
CA ARG A 25 -10.45 -3.48 -4.07
C ARG A 25 -11.62 -2.55 -3.72
N ILE A 26 -12.20 -1.86 -4.70
CA ILE A 26 -13.34 -0.95 -4.47
C ILE A 26 -14.61 -1.72 -4.13
N ILE A 27 -14.84 -2.88 -4.75
CA ILE A 27 -16.08 -3.66 -4.56
C ILE A 27 -16.04 -4.42 -3.23
N PHE A 28 -14.91 -5.04 -2.89
CA PHE A 28 -14.84 -5.98 -1.77
C PHE A 28 -14.12 -5.41 -0.54
N PHE A 29 -13.39 -4.29 -0.67
CA PHE A 29 -12.54 -3.67 0.36
C PHE A 29 -11.62 -4.70 1.06
N ASP A 30 -12.07 -5.26 2.19
CA ASP A 30 -11.37 -6.27 2.99
C ASP A 30 -12.27 -7.46 3.37
N SER A 31 -13.45 -7.62 2.75
CA SER A 31 -14.36 -8.74 3.08
C SER A 31 -13.81 -10.11 2.68
N LEU A 32 -12.93 -10.17 1.67
CA LEU A 32 -12.32 -11.42 1.21
C LEU A 32 -10.91 -11.55 1.79
N TRP A 33 -10.68 -12.60 2.59
CA TRP A 33 -9.38 -12.86 3.23
C TRP A 33 -8.21 -12.85 2.24
N TRP A 34 -8.32 -13.53 1.09
CA TRP A 34 -7.25 -13.55 0.08
C TRP A 34 -6.98 -12.15 -0.50
N LEU A 35 -8.01 -11.31 -0.62
CA LEU A 35 -7.88 -9.95 -1.11
C LEU A 35 -7.19 -9.05 -0.08
N ALA A 36 -7.51 -9.22 1.21
CA ALA A 36 -6.81 -8.55 2.30
C ALA A 36 -5.31 -8.93 2.32
N LEU A 37 -4.98 -10.20 2.03
CA LEU A 37 -3.59 -10.67 1.93
C LEU A 37 -2.86 -10.06 0.73
N ILE A 38 -3.52 -9.89 -0.41
CA ILE A 38 -2.94 -9.15 -1.55
C ILE A 38 -2.80 -7.66 -1.22
N ASN A 39 -3.74 -7.10 -0.45
CA ASN A 39 -3.74 -5.70 -0.05
C ASN A 39 -2.55 -5.37 0.88
N THR A 40 -2.12 -6.29 1.74
CA THR A 40 -0.91 -6.08 2.58
C THR A 40 0.36 -5.99 1.74
N VAL A 41 0.45 -6.74 0.65
CA VAL A 41 1.54 -6.65 -0.34
C VAL A 41 1.22 -5.72 -1.52
N ALA A 42 0.18 -4.88 -1.43
CA ALA A 42 -0.20 -3.97 -2.50
C ALA A 42 0.94 -3.03 -2.91
N LEU A 43 1.82 -2.68 -1.96
CA LEU A 43 3.02 -1.87 -2.21
C LEU A 43 3.95 -2.52 -3.26
N TYR A 44 4.02 -3.85 -3.29
CA TYR A 44 4.83 -4.60 -4.27
C TYR A 44 4.24 -4.56 -5.69
N ILE A 45 2.92 -4.36 -5.83
CA ILE A 45 2.28 -4.22 -7.14
C ILE A 45 2.79 -2.95 -7.87
N PHE A 46 3.29 -1.96 -7.13
CA PHE A 46 3.87 -0.74 -7.69
C PHE A 46 5.37 -0.86 -8.03
N VAL A 47 6.06 -1.93 -7.61
CA VAL A 47 7.49 -2.13 -7.94
C VAL A 47 7.72 -2.24 -9.45
N PRO A 48 6.95 -3.05 -10.21
CA PRO A 48 7.04 -3.07 -11.66
C PRO A 48 6.83 -1.69 -12.28
N LEU A 49 5.94 -0.87 -11.70
CA LEU A 49 5.66 0.48 -12.21
C LEU A 49 6.92 1.36 -12.23
N ILE A 50 7.69 1.33 -11.15
CA ILE A 50 8.95 2.09 -11.01
C ILE A 50 9.97 1.66 -12.07
N ILE A 51 9.96 0.40 -12.49
CA ILE A 51 10.86 -0.14 -13.51
C ILE A 51 10.35 0.18 -14.92
N PHE A 52 9.06 -0.03 -15.18
CA PHE A 52 8.46 0.16 -16.50
C PHE A 52 8.36 1.63 -16.91
N LEU A 53 8.24 2.56 -15.96
CA LEU A 53 8.12 3.99 -16.24
C LEU A 53 9.38 4.58 -16.92
N PRO A 54 10.61 4.45 -16.37
CA PRO A 54 11.82 4.87 -17.07
C PRO A 54 12.08 4.06 -18.33
N LEU A 55 11.71 2.76 -18.35
CA LEU A 55 11.81 1.94 -19.56
C LEU A 55 10.93 2.48 -20.71
N ALA A 56 9.71 2.92 -20.39
CA ALA A 56 8.78 3.49 -21.36
C ALA A 56 9.28 4.83 -21.93
N VAL A 57 9.92 5.65 -21.08
CA VAL A 57 10.58 6.90 -21.49
C VAL A 57 11.79 6.60 -22.40
N LEU A 58 12.65 5.65 -22.01
CA LEU A 58 13.85 5.27 -22.78
C LEU A 58 13.48 4.71 -24.16
N LEU A 59 12.40 3.93 -24.24
CA LEU A 59 11.86 3.38 -25.48
C LEU A 59 10.99 4.38 -26.26
N ARG A 60 10.86 5.63 -25.80
CA ARG A 60 10.05 6.72 -26.40
C ARG A 60 8.58 6.32 -26.64
N ARG A 61 8.03 5.40 -25.83
CA ARG A 61 6.67 4.88 -25.97
C ARG A 61 5.67 5.69 -25.14
N TRP A 62 5.32 6.88 -25.62
CA TRP A 62 4.39 7.80 -24.95
C TRP A 62 3.02 7.20 -24.60
N ARG A 63 2.49 6.28 -25.41
CA ARG A 63 1.21 5.60 -25.14
C ARG A 63 1.26 4.74 -23.88
N LEU A 64 2.36 4.01 -23.65
CA LEU A 64 2.56 3.26 -22.41
C LEU A 64 2.78 4.20 -21.24
N PHE A 65 3.59 5.25 -21.43
CA PHE A 65 3.86 6.23 -20.38
C PHE A 65 2.57 6.87 -19.86
N LEU A 66 1.68 7.30 -20.76
CA LEU A 66 0.36 7.83 -20.42
C LEU A 66 -0.49 6.80 -19.65
N GLY A 67 -0.46 5.53 -20.07
CA GLY A 67 -1.14 4.45 -19.36
C GLY A 67 -0.56 4.23 -17.95
N LEU A 68 0.77 4.28 -17.80
CA LEU A 68 1.47 4.13 -16.53
C LEU A 68 1.30 5.33 -15.58
N CYS A 69 1.00 6.52 -16.10
CA CYS A 69 0.64 7.67 -15.27
C CYS A 69 -0.61 7.40 -14.42
N PHE A 70 -1.55 6.57 -14.90
CA PHE A 70 -2.76 6.23 -14.15
C PHE A 70 -2.47 5.50 -12.82
N PRO A 71 -1.79 4.33 -12.81
CA PRO A 71 -1.39 3.67 -11.56
C PRO A 71 -0.43 4.51 -10.73
N LEU A 72 0.38 5.38 -11.35
CA LEU A 72 1.26 6.30 -10.63
C LEU A 72 0.46 7.35 -9.85
N GLY A 73 -0.58 7.93 -10.44
CA GLY A 73 -1.47 8.87 -9.75
C GLY A 73 -2.18 8.22 -8.56
N ILE A 74 -2.60 6.96 -8.71
CA ILE A 74 -3.21 6.18 -7.63
C ILE A 74 -2.20 5.88 -6.52
N PHE A 75 -0.97 5.52 -6.87
CA PHE A 75 0.11 5.34 -5.90
C PHE A 75 0.33 6.60 -5.07
N ILE A 76 0.43 7.75 -5.73
CA ILE A 76 0.59 9.04 -5.05
C ILE A 76 -0.64 9.33 -4.19
N GLY A 77 -1.86 9.14 -4.68
CA GLY A 77 -3.08 9.38 -3.89
C GLY A 77 -3.17 8.53 -2.62
N LEU A 78 -2.80 7.25 -2.70
CA LEU A 78 -2.90 6.30 -1.58
C LEU A 78 -1.71 6.36 -0.62
N TYR A 79 -0.50 6.51 -1.15
CA TYR A 79 0.74 6.39 -0.38
C TYR A 79 1.42 7.74 -0.11
N SER A 80 0.99 8.85 -0.73
CA SER A 80 1.56 10.18 -0.40
C SER A 80 1.49 10.46 1.10
N SER A 81 0.38 10.12 1.75
CA SER A 81 0.20 10.31 3.20
C SER A 81 1.24 9.57 4.07
N PHE A 82 1.91 8.54 3.54
CA PHE A 82 3.01 7.87 4.26
C PHE A 82 4.36 8.58 4.08
N PHE A 83 4.52 9.38 3.02
CA PHE A 83 5.77 10.04 2.67
C PHE A 83 5.80 11.54 2.98
N VAL A 84 4.66 12.22 3.01
CA VAL A 84 4.59 13.60 3.51
C VAL A 84 4.38 13.55 5.02
N PRO A 85 5.36 13.97 5.85
CA PRO A 85 5.07 14.24 7.25
C PRO A 85 3.96 15.29 7.26
N SER A 86 2.83 15.01 7.93
CA SER A 86 1.82 16.04 8.14
C SER A 86 2.53 17.19 8.84
N LEU A 87 2.62 18.35 8.18
CA LEU A 87 3.16 19.58 8.76
C LEU A 87 2.17 20.17 9.78
N SER A 88 1.63 19.32 10.65
CA SER A 88 0.91 19.72 11.86
C SER A 88 1.95 20.04 12.92
N ALA A 89 2.49 21.26 12.85
CA ALA A 89 3.03 21.94 14.03
C ALA A 89 1.96 22.90 14.57
N PRO A 90 1.89 23.23 15.88
CA PRO A 90 2.54 22.66 17.05
C PRO A 90 1.53 22.04 18.04
N ILE A 91 1.95 21.09 18.87
CA ILE A 91 1.18 20.72 20.06
C ILE A 91 1.43 21.83 21.10
N SER A 92 0.55 22.84 21.13
CA SER A 92 0.43 23.73 22.28
C SER A 92 -0.03 22.90 23.49
N GLN A 93 0.79 22.91 24.54
CA GLN A 93 0.49 22.65 25.95
C GLN A 93 -0.74 21.78 26.28
N ASN A 94 -0.52 20.54 26.72
CA ASN A 94 -1.09 20.12 28.00
C ASN A 94 -0.32 18.93 28.59
N GLN A 95 0.08 19.05 29.85
CA GLN A 95 0.77 18.01 30.62
C GLN A 95 -0.15 16.79 30.76
N GLN A 96 -0.01 15.80 29.88
CA GLN A 96 -0.61 14.49 30.13
C GLN A 96 0.26 13.74 31.12
N THR A 97 -0.02 13.95 32.41
CA THR A 97 0.53 13.14 33.50
C THR A 97 0.06 11.70 33.31
N ILE A 98 0.95 10.85 32.78
CA ILE A 98 0.70 9.41 32.68
C ILE A 98 0.68 8.85 34.09
N LYS A 99 -0.54 8.57 34.60
CA LYS A 99 -0.73 7.91 35.88
C LYS A 99 -0.60 6.40 35.67
N ALA A 100 0.62 5.89 35.81
CA ALA A 100 0.87 4.45 35.85
C ALA A 100 0.29 3.87 37.15
N MET A 101 -0.67 2.96 37.02
CA MET A 101 -1.22 2.22 38.15
C MET A 101 -0.66 0.80 38.08
N THR A 102 0.34 0.51 38.92
CA THR A 102 0.91 -0.83 39.04
C THR A 102 0.01 -1.66 39.93
N PHE A 103 -0.72 -2.61 39.35
CA PHE A 103 -1.53 -3.57 40.10
C PHE A 103 -0.69 -4.82 40.36
N ASN A 104 -0.48 -5.15 41.64
CA ASN A 104 0.15 -6.41 42.02
C ASN A 104 -0.91 -7.52 41.90
N MET A 105 -0.88 -8.28 40.81
CA MET A 105 -1.68 -9.49 40.69
C MET A 105 -1.03 -10.60 41.53
N LEU A 106 -1.23 -10.53 42.85
CA LEU A 106 -0.96 -11.66 43.72
C LEU A 106 -1.95 -12.77 43.35
N LEU A 107 -1.43 -13.73 42.60
CA LEU A 107 -2.08 -14.94 42.14
C LEU A 107 -2.87 -15.62 43.27
N VAL A 108 -4.21 -15.54 43.21
CA VAL A 108 -5.10 -16.40 43.99
C VAL A 108 -5.09 -17.78 43.34
N THR A 109 -4.22 -18.64 43.82
CA THR A 109 -4.30 -20.10 43.62
C THR A 109 -3.80 -20.77 44.90
N MET A 110 -4.57 -21.76 45.38
CA MET A 110 -4.53 -22.43 46.71
C MET A 110 -5.38 -21.65 47.73
N ILE A 111 -6.52 -22.13 48.23
CA ILE A 111 -6.94 -23.49 48.58
C ILE A 111 -8.43 -23.72 48.25
N MET A 112 -8.70 -24.56 47.25
CA MET A 112 -9.82 -25.52 47.28
C MET A 112 -9.14 -26.89 47.31
N ILE A 113 -9.68 -27.85 48.08
CA ILE A 113 -9.06 -29.10 48.60
C ILE A 113 -8.35 -28.81 49.94
N GLN A 114 -8.97 -28.98 51.11
CA GLN A 114 -9.60 -30.20 51.63
C GLN A 114 -10.55 -29.88 52.80
#